data_AF-A0A3D0IZ70-F1
#
_entry.id   AF-A0A3D0IZ70-F1
#
_cell.length_a   1.000
_cell.length_b   1.000
_cell.length_c   1.000
_cell.angle_alpha   90.00
_cell.angle_beta   90.00
_cell.angle_gamma   90.00
#
_symmetry.space_group_name_H-M   'P 1'
#
loop_
_entity.id
_entity.type
_entity.pdbx_description
1 polymer ?
#
loop_
_entity_poly.entity_id
_entity_poly.type
_entity_poly.pdbx_seq_one_letter_code
_entity_poly.pdbx_strand_id
1 'polypeptide(L)'
;MKRRSFFQILLGSSIGSRFLPLSLGAPEPAVAQPGLPKLSEGGPFTLPPLPYAPNALEPYIDAETMTLHHDKHHAAYVNNLNKAIAPYPDLQKKSVEELLGNLDAVPAEIRTTVRNNAGGHANHS
;
A
#
# COMPACT_ATOMS: atom_id res chain seq x y z
N MET A 1 17.57 -26.01 2.13
CA MET A 1 18.47 -26.59 3.17
C MET A 1 19.92 -26.35 2.77
N LYS A 2 20.73 -25.77 3.69
CA LYS A 2 22.20 -25.54 3.69
C LYS A 2 22.51 -24.05 3.92
N ARG A 3 23.34 -23.59 4.86
CA ARG A 3 24.04 -24.14 6.03
C ARG A 3 24.24 -22.94 6.99
N ARG A 4 23.99 -23.15 8.27
CA ARG A 4 24.34 -22.23 9.36
C ARG A 4 25.88 -22.16 9.45
N SER A 5 26.45 -20.96 9.56
CA SER A 5 27.81 -20.78 10.04
C SER A 5 27.77 -19.89 11.27
N PHE A 6 28.07 -20.50 12.41
CA PHE A 6 28.32 -19.88 13.69
C PHE A 6 29.66 -19.15 13.65
N PHE A 7 29.70 -17.89 14.07
CA PHE A 7 30.91 -17.30 14.62
C PHE A 7 30.59 -16.69 15.98
N GLN A 8 31.33 -17.16 16.97
CA GLN A 8 31.26 -16.76 18.37
C GLN A 8 31.87 -15.38 18.61
N ILE A 9 31.20 -14.64 19.50
CA ILE A 9 31.72 -13.93 20.69
C ILE A 9 33.01 -13.12 20.54
N LEU A 10 32.90 -11.81 20.80
CA LEU A 10 33.86 -11.12 21.66
C LEU A 10 33.16 -10.01 22.48
N LEU A 11 33.27 -10.20 23.79
CA LEU A 11 32.87 -9.29 24.86
C LEU A 11 33.81 -8.07 24.82
N GLY A 12 33.26 -6.86 24.74
CA GLY A 12 34.01 -5.61 24.80
C GLY A 12 33.26 -4.58 25.63
N SER A 13 33.49 -4.59 26.95
CA SER A 13 33.07 -3.53 27.85
C SER A 13 34.02 -2.34 27.72
N SER A 14 33.51 -1.20 27.26
CA SER A 14 34.11 0.11 27.54
C SER A 14 33.00 1.10 27.87
N ILE A 15 32.96 1.50 29.15
CA ILE A 15 32.15 2.60 29.66
C ILE A 15 32.80 3.87 29.14
N GLY A 16 32.22 4.45 28.10
CA GLY A 16 32.55 5.79 27.62
C GLY A 16 31.34 6.68 27.79
N SER A 17 31.32 7.48 28.87
CA SER A 17 30.35 8.57 29.04
C SER A 17 30.56 9.59 27.91
N ARG A 18 29.74 9.51 26.87
CA ARG A 18 29.61 10.56 25.86
C ARG A 18 28.37 11.37 26.19
N PHE A 19 28.59 12.65 26.51
CA PHE A 19 27.56 13.68 26.51
C PHE A 19 26.81 13.64 25.18
N LEU A 20 25.49 13.39 25.24
CA LEU A 20 24.57 13.60 24.12
C LEU A 20 24.26 15.11 24.05
N PRO A 21 24.67 15.84 23.00
CA PRO A 21 24.01 17.10 22.71
C PRO A 21 22.57 16.77 22.30
N LEU A 22 21.61 17.53 22.81
CA LEU A 22 20.23 17.53 22.33
C LEU A 22 20.27 18.07 20.89
N SER A 23 20.42 17.17 19.93
CA SER A 23 20.25 17.49 18.51
C SER A 23 18.79 17.82 18.31
N LEU A 24 18.47 19.07 17.99
CA LEU A 24 17.23 19.36 17.26
C LEU A 24 17.24 18.42 16.05
N GLY A 25 16.20 17.59 15.93
CA GLY A 25 16.08 16.62 14.85
C GLY A 25 16.23 17.33 13.51
N ALA A 26 17.35 17.11 12.83
CA ALA A 26 17.45 17.42 11.42
C ALA A 26 16.39 16.58 10.70
N PRO A 27 15.70 17.11 9.68
CA PRO A 27 14.81 16.30 8.87
C PRO A 27 15.64 15.12 8.34
N GLU A 28 15.23 13.90 8.67
CA GLU A 28 15.87 12.72 8.13
C GLU A 28 15.85 12.81 6.60
N PRO A 29 16.94 12.40 5.92
CA PRO A 29 16.99 12.43 4.47
C PRO A 29 15.82 11.60 3.94
N ALA A 30 14.98 12.22 3.11
CA ALA A 30 13.89 11.54 2.42
C ALA A 30 14.47 10.32 1.70
N VAL A 31 14.25 9.13 2.27
CA VAL A 31 14.52 7.87 1.60
C VAL A 31 13.67 7.90 0.35
N ALA A 32 14.31 7.92 -0.81
CA ALA A 32 13.62 7.87 -2.09
C ALA A 32 12.77 6.59 -2.11
N GLN A 33 11.47 6.74 -1.84
CA GLN A 33 10.56 5.62 -1.84
C GLN A 33 10.54 5.04 -3.27
N PRO A 34 10.56 3.70 -3.43
CA PRO A 34 10.37 3.07 -4.72
C PRO A 34 9.15 3.70 -5.40
N GLY A 35 9.25 4.07 -6.67
CA GLY A 35 8.24 4.88 -7.36
C GLY A 35 6.81 4.40 -7.10
N LEU A 36 5.89 5.35 -6.86
CA LEU A 36 4.45 5.13 -6.77
C LEU A 36 4.01 4.15 -7.88
N PRO A 37 3.22 3.11 -7.58
CA PRO A 37 2.62 2.31 -8.65
C PRO A 37 1.86 3.28 -9.54
N LYS A 38 2.33 3.45 -10.78
CA LYS A 38 1.61 4.25 -11.77
C LYS A 38 0.19 3.70 -11.83
N LEU A 39 -0.78 4.56 -11.58
CA LEU A 39 -2.18 4.22 -11.79
C LEU A 39 -2.32 3.76 -13.24
N SER A 40 -3.05 2.67 -13.46
CA SER A 40 -3.32 2.18 -14.80
C SER A 40 -4.04 3.27 -15.56
N GLU A 41 -3.39 3.87 -16.56
CA GLU A 41 -4.07 4.82 -17.44
C GLU A 41 -5.19 4.08 -18.19
N GLY A 42 -6.43 4.56 -18.04
CA GLY A 42 -7.56 4.12 -18.88
C GLY A 42 -8.53 3.10 -18.29
N GLY A 43 -8.52 2.85 -16.98
CA GLY A 43 -9.58 2.06 -16.31
C GLY A 43 -10.70 2.93 -15.71
N PRO A 44 -11.92 2.39 -15.52
CA PRO A 44 -13.06 3.16 -14.98
C PRO A 44 -12.93 3.52 -13.49
N PHE A 45 -12.09 2.81 -12.74
CA PHE A 45 -11.86 3.08 -11.31
C PHE A 45 -10.59 3.90 -11.09
N THR A 46 -10.66 4.86 -10.18
CA THR A 46 -9.58 5.77 -9.83
C THR A 46 -9.17 5.61 -8.37
N LEU A 47 -7.92 5.97 -8.05
CA LEU A 47 -7.50 6.14 -6.66
C LEU A 47 -7.99 7.51 -6.18
N PRO A 48 -8.95 7.58 -5.23
CA PRO A 48 -9.39 8.85 -4.66
C PRO A 48 -8.19 9.50 -3.94
N PRO A 49 -8.02 10.82 -3.99
CA PRO A 49 -6.96 11.47 -3.23
C PRO A 49 -7.24 11.37 -1.72
N LEU A 50 -6.19 11.26 -0.92
CA LEU A 50 -6.30 11.36 0.53
C LEU A 50 -6.93 12.72 0.91
N PRO A 51 -7.97 12.77 1.76
CA PRO A 51 -8.69 14.02 2.05
C PRO A 51 -7.92 14.95 3.03
N TYR A 52 -6.73 14.54 3.46
CA TYR A 52 -5.85 15.26 4.38
C TYR A 52 -4.38 14.93 4.07
N ALA A 53 -3.44 15.67 4.68
CA ALA A 53 -2.02 15.39 4.53
C ALA A 53 -1.63 14.05 5.21
N PRO A 54 -0.63 13.30 4.70
CA PRO A 54 -0.27 11.99 5.26
C PRO A 54 0.03 11.97 6.76
N ASN A 55 0.55 13.06 7.32
CA ASN A 55 0.88 13.20 8.74
C ASN A 55 -0.26 13.75 9.61
N ALA A 56 -1.45 13.99 9.06
CA ALA A 56 -2.56 14.62 9.79
C ALA A 56 -3.12 13.76 10.95
N LEU A 57 -2.78 12.47 10.98
CA LEU A 57 -3.26 11.50 11.98
C LEU A 57 -2.21 11.18 13.06
N GLU A 58 -1.06 11.84 13.06
CA GLU A 58 -0.07 11.68 14.11
C GLU A 58 -0.56 12.21 15.47
N PRO A 59 -0.17 11.58 16.60
CA PRO A 59 0.75 10.44 16.72
C PRO A 59 0.06 9.07 16.66
N TYR A 60 -1.21 9.02 16.23
CA TYR A 60 -2.01 7.78 16.26
C TYR A 60 -1.72 6.87 15.06
N ILE A 61 -1.50 7.47 13.89
CA ILE A 61 -1.06 6.78 12.67
C ILE A 61 0.03 7.64 12.04
N ASP A 62 1.19 7.05 11.80
CA ASP A 62 2.35 7.74 11.25
C ASP A 62 2.20 8.03 9.74
N ALA A 63 2.90 9.07 9.28
CA ALA A 63 2.86 9.50 7.89
C ALA A 63 3.37 8.45 6.89
N GLU A 64 4.34 7.61 7.28
CA GLU A 64 4.89 6.56 6.41
C GLU A 64 3.83 5.49 6.15
N THR A 65 3.13 5.05 7.21
CA THR A 65 1.99 4.14 7.11
C THR A 65 0.92 4.72 6.20
N MET A 66 0.47 5.97 6.41
CA MET A 66 -0.56 6.56 5.55
C MET A 66 -0.14 6.63 4.09
N THR A 67 1.12 6.98 3.82
CA THR A 67 1.68 7.03 2.48
C THR A 67 1.68 5.64 1.84
N LEU A 68 2.20 4.61 2.52
CA LEU A 68 2.23 3.25 1.98
C LEU A 68 0.82 2.67 1.82
N HIS A 69 -0.07 2.88 2.78
CA HIS A 69 -1.44 2.39 2.79
C HIS A 69 -2.23 2.94 1.60
N HIS A 70 -2.22 4.25 1.40
CA HIS A 70 -2.92 4.89 0.29
C HIS A 70 -2.21 4.66 -1.05
N ASP A 71 -0.95 5.09 -1.16
CA ASP A 71 -0.27 5.17 -2.44
C ASP A 71 0.18 3.81 -2.99
N LYS A 72 0.34 2.80 -2.14
CA LYS A 72 0.73 1.45 -2.56
C LYS A 72 -0.44 0.47 -2.46
N HIS A 73 -1.02 0.30 -1.27
CA HIS A 73 -2.01 -0.76 -1.07
C HIS A 73 -3.34 -0.44 -1.78
N HIS A 74 -3.92 0.74 -1.58
CA HIS A 74 -5.16 1.14 -2.27
C HIS A 74 -4.96 1.23 -3.79
N ALA A 75 -3.85 1.85 -4.21
CA ALA A 75 -3.48 1.93 -5.62
C ALA A 75 -3.36 0.54 -6.30
N ALA A 76 -2.81 -0.46 -5.60
CA ALA A 76 -2.71 -1.82 -6.11
C ALA A 76 -4.08 -2.46 -6.34
N TYR A 77 -5.04 -2.25 -5.42
CA TYR A 77 -6.40 -2.74 -5.61
C TYR A 77 -7.06 -2.12 -6.85
N VAL A 78 -6.99 -0.80 -7.00
CA VAL A 78 -7.53 -0.08 -8.17
C VAL A 78 -6.92 -0.62 -9.47
N ASN A 79 -5.59 -0.72 -9.52
CA ASN A 79 -4.87 -1.17 -10.71
C ASN A 79 -5.21 -2.62 -11.09
N ASN A 80 -5.28 -3.50 -10.11
CA ASN A 80 -5.58 -4.91 -10.34
C ASN A 80 -7.05 -5.12 -10.73
N LEU A 81 -7.97 -4.35 -10.15
CA LEU A 81 -9.37 -4.35 -10.55
C LEU A 81 -9.50 -3.94 -12.02
N ASN A 82 -8.97 -2.78 -12.39
CA ASN A 82 -9.00 -2.27 -13.76
C ASN A 82 -8.42 -3.28 -14.76
N LYS A 83 -7.27 -3.90 -14.45
CA LYS A 83 -6.67 -4.96 -15.28
C LYS A 83 -7.58 -6.18 -15.44
N ALA A 84 -8.24 -6.62 -14.36
CA ALA A 84 -9.11 -7.80 -14.39
C ALA A 84 -10.35 -7.60 -15.26
N ILE A 85 -10.92 -6.39 -15.27
CA ILE A 85 -12.15 -6.08 -16.00
C ILE A 85 -11.92 -5.49 -17.40
N ALA A 86 -10.68 -5.18 -17.78
CA ALA A 86 -10.35 -4.62 -19.09
C ALA A 86 -10.89 -5.46 -20.28
N PRO A 87 -10.94 -6.81 -20.23
CA PRO A 87 -11.56 -7.62 -21.28
C PRO A 87 -13.10 -7.65 -21.27
N TYR A 88 -13.76 -7.04 -20.26
CA TYR A 88 -15.20 -7.17 -20.01
C TYR A 88 -15.89 -5.78 -20.01
N PRO A 89 -16.29 -5.25 -21.18
CA PRO A 89 -16.86 -3.90 -21.31
C PRO A 89 -18.09 -3.64 -20.44
N ASP A 90 -18.91 -4.67 -20.18
CA ASP A 90 -20.10 -4.51 -19.34
C ASP A 90 -19.77 -4.43 -17.85
N LEU A 91 -18.65 -5.02 -17.41
CA LEU A 91 -18.17 -4.85 -16.04
C LEU A 91 -17.53 -3.46 -15.85
N GLN A 92 -16.96 -2.87 -16.89
CA GLN A 92 -16.39 -1.51 -16.84
C GLN A 92 -17.41 -0.39 -16.66
N LYS A 93 -18.68 -0.66 -16.97
CA LYS A 93 -19.78 0.29 -16.78
C LYS A 93 -20.39 0.23 -15.37
N LYS A 94 -19.98 -0.75 -14.55
CA LYS A 94 -20.53 -0.99 -13.21
C LYS A 94 -19.77 -0.18 -12.16
N SER A 95 -20.47 0.25 -11.12
CA SER A 95 -19.84 0.72 -9.89
C SER A 95 -19.19 -0.44 -9.13
N VAL A 96 -18.34 -0.14 -8.15
CA VAL A 96 -17.74 -1.15 -7.27
C VAL A 96 -18.81 -1.88 -6.46
N GLU A 97 -19.82 -1.16 -5.98
CA GLU A 97 -20.96 -1.71 -5.24
C GLU A 97 -21.77 -2.67 -6.11
N GLU A 98 -21.99 -2.34 -7.39
CA GLU A 98 -22.69 -3.22 -8.32
C GLU A 98 -21.91 -4.51 -8.62
N LEU A 99 -20.57 -4.42 -8.70
CA LEU A 99 -19.71 -5.61 -8.86
C LEU A 99 -19.76 -6.50 -7.62
N LEU A 100 -19.67 -5.92 -6.43
CA LEU A 100 -19.67 -6.64 -5.16
C LEU A 100 -21.06 -7.18 -4.77
N GLY A 101 -22.12 -6.48 -5.16
CA GLY A 101 -23.51 -6.83 -4.87
C GLY A 101 -24.00 -8.08 -5.61
N ASN A 102 -23.32 -8.49 -6.70
CA ASN A 102 -23.64 -9.72 -7.42
C ASN A 102 -22.39 -10.36 -8.05
N LEU A 103 -21.53 -10.93 -7.21
CA LEU A 103 -20.31 -11.61 -7.65
C LEU A 103 -20.59 -12.85 -8.51
N ASP A 104 -21.76 -13.47 -8.41
CA ASP A 104 -22.10 -14.63 -9.24
C ASP A 104 -22.26 -14.26 -10.72
N ALA A 105 -22.68 -13.01 -11.00
CA ALA A 105 -22.72 -12.47 -12.35
C ALA A 105 -21.33 -12.10 -12.92
N VAL A 106 -20.28 -12.08 -12.10
CA VAL A 106 -18.90 -11.92 -12.56
C VAL A 106 -18.40 -13.27 -13.10
N PRO A 107 -17.75 -13.32 -14.28
CA PRO A 107 -17.19 -14.54 -14.85
C PRO A 107 -16.29 -15.27 -13.85
N ALA A 108 -16.47 -16.60 -13.75
CA ALA A 108 -15.88 -17.41 -12.70
C ALA A 108 -14.34 -17.30 -12.66
N GLU A 109 -13.71 -17.14 -13.81
CA GLU A 109 -12.27 -17.01 -14.00
C GLU A 109 -11.67 -15.73 -13.39
N ILE A 110 -12.45 -14.64 -13.28
CA ILE A 110 -12.00 -13.38 -12.67
C ILE A 110 -12.72 -13.06 -11.35
N ARG A 111 -13.75 -13.81 -10.96
CA ARG A 111 -14.60 -13.52 -9.80
C ARG A 111 -13.82 -13.29 -8.51
N THR A 112 -12.85 -14.15 -8.21
CA THR A 112 -12.01 -13.98 -7.01
C THR A 112 -11.15 -12.72 -7.10
N THR A 113 -10.60 -12.41 -8.27
CA THR A 113 -9.81 -11.20 -8.50
C THR A 113 -10.67 -9.95 -8.33
N VAL A 114 -11.88 -9.93 -8.90
CA VAL A 114 -12.83 -8.83 -8.74
C VAL A 114 -13.23 -8.69 -7.27
N ARG A 115 -13.65 -9.77 -6.60
CA ARG A 115 -13.99 -9.74 -5.17
C ARG A 115 -12.88 -9.11 -4.32
N ASN A 116 -11.66 -9.58 -4.50
CA ASN A 116 -10.54 -9.15 -3.65
C ASN A 116 -10.13 -7.70 -3.95
N ASN A 117 -10.11 -7.28 -5.22
CA ASN A 117 -9.62 -5.94 -5.60
C ASN A 117 -10.72 -4.87 -5.59
N ALA A 118 -11.95 -5.20 -5.98
CA ALA A 118 -13.11 -4.31 -5.79
C ALA A 118 -13.43 -4.14 -4.31
N GLY A 119 -13.38 -5.22 -3.51
CA GLY A 119 -13.55 -5.14 -2.07
C GLY A 119 -12.41 -4.36 -1.40
N GLY A 120 -11.17 -4.59 -1.83
CA GLY A 120 -10.03 -3.79 -1.41
C GLY A 120 -10.21 -2.30 -1.71
N HIS A 121 -10.63 -1.94 -2.93
CA HIS A 121 -10.89 -0.57 -3.29
C HIS A 121 -12.04 0.04 -2.47
N ALA A 122 -13.18 -0.66 -2.32
CA ALA A 122 -14.33 -0.20 -1.53
C ALA A 122 -13.96 0.07 -0.06
N ASN A 123 -13.18 -0.82 0.55
CA ASN A 123 -12.83 -0.72 1.97
C ASN A 123 -11.83 0.42 2.28
N HIS A 124 -11.19 1.00 1.25
CA HIS A 124 -10.13 2.01 1.39
C HIS A 124 -10.54 3.39 0.85
N SER A 125 -11.71 3.49 0.20
CA SER A 125 -12.24 4.72 -0.39
C SER A 125 -13.12 5.50 0.58
#